data_AF-A0A6A3DX70-F1
#
_entry.id   AF-A0A6A3DX70-F1
#
_cell.length_a   1.000
_cell.length_b   1.000
_cell.length_c   1.000
_cell.angle_alpha   90.00
_cell.angle_beta   90.00
_cell.angle_gamma   90.00
#
_symmetry.space_group_name_H-M   'P 1'
#
loop_
_entity.id
_entity.type
_entity.pdbx_description
1 polymer ?
#
loop_
_entity_poly.entity_id
_entity_poly.type
_entity_poly.pdbx_seq_one_letter_code
_entity_poly.pdbx_strand_id
1 'polypeptide(L)'
;MSRHSKNATASTHFTYHERSAAGHGTLKRRFGRDAQIEFGVCCLCLASTRGRSPLASPAGFVYCKECIYANLLAQKRTIQDNAAAYERSVEAQGRKMQDRELQQERETLRKALDAAQSVAEPQDRATLATRKLQEKVDAATDDDKRAAMRRTSFWIPDCTPTHEATLAKPDAKTRDPMSLEEMKLKHLLPLKFEWDAGGNDKAEAKVLCAVTKKEVSHLRAVLLRPSGQVILESCLKDMVLPTMTCPVTGLKLRKKDIVHLQAGGTGFSAHSAVEAKKYRPTMT
;
A
#
# COMPACT_ATOMS: atom_id res chain seq x y z
N MET A 1 45.16 7.69 30.48
CA MET A 1 45.07 6.30 29.97
C MET A 1 43.68 5.77 30.24
N SER A 2 42.88 5.45 29.22
CA SER A 2 41.61 4.76 29.43
C SER A 2 41.89 3.37 30.00
N ARG A 3 41.18 2.99 31.07
CA ARG A 3 41.33 1.65 31.67
C ARG A 3 40.83 0.62 30.65
N HIS A 4 41.69 -0.33 30.27
CA HIS A 4 41.37 -1.39 29.31
C HIS A 4 40.12 -2.21 29.71
N SER A 5 39.82 -2.31 31.00
CA SER A 5 38.62 -2.96 31.54
C SER A 5 37.29 -2.26 31.19
N LYS A 6 37.32 -1.04 30.64
CA LYS A 6 36.12 -0.32 30.16
C LYS A 6 35.94 -0.41 28.64
N ASN A 7 36.77 -1.19 27.94
CA ASN A 7 36.63 -1.41 26.51
C ASN A 7 35.50 -2.42 26.24
N ALA A 8 34.78 -2.23 25.14
CA ALA A 8 33.58 -3.01 24.78
C ALA A 8 33.82 -4.51 24.53
N THR A 9 35.08 -4.96 24.51
CA THR A 9 35.50 -6.34 24.28
C THR A 9 36.22 -6.96 25.48
N ALA A 10 36.29 -6.24 26.62
CA ALA A 10 37.02 -6.71 27.80
C ALA A 10 36.23 -7.72 28.65
N SER A 11 34.90 -7.75 28.55
CA SER A 11 34.03 -8.72 29.23
C SER A 11 33.55 -9.81 28.28
N THR A 12 33.37 -11.03 28.80
CA THR A 12 32.83 -12.19 28.07
C THR A 12 31.34 -12.08 27.79
N HIS A 13 30.65 -11.15 28.45
CA HIS A 13 29.25 -10.86 28.26
C HIS A 13 29.09 -9.41 27.83
N PHE A 14 28.19 -9.16 26.88
CA PHE A 14 27.83 -7.81 26.51
C PHE A 14 27.02 -7.15 27.63
N THR A 15 27.44 -5.96 28.02
CA THR A 15 26.67 -5.06 28.88
C THR A 15 25.39 -4.60 28.17
N TYR A 16 24.43 -4.05 28.92
CA TYR A 16 23.20 -3.52 28.32
C TYR A 16 23.47 -2.47 27.23
N HIS A 17 24.44 -1.58 27.47
CA HIS A 17 24.84 -0.54 26.53
C HIS A 17 25.43 -1.15 25.24
N GLU A 18 26.29 -2.16 25.36
CA GLU A 18 26.86 -2.87 24.21
C GLU A 18 25.81 -3.63 23.42
N ARG A 19 24.86 -4.31 24.08
CA ARG A 19 23.74 -4.98 23.38
C ARG A 19 22.87 -4.00 22.62
N SER A 20 22.57 -2.84 23.22
CA SER A 20 21.81 -1.78 22.56
C SER A 20 22.58 -1.17 21.37
N ALA A 21 23.90 -1.04 21.46
CA ALA A 21 24.75 -0.51 20.39
C ALA A 21 24.98 -1.52 19.26
N ALA A 22 25.16 -2.80 19.60
CA ALA A 22 25.33 -3.90 18.65
C ALA A 22 24.06 -4.16 17.81
N GLY A 23 22.90 -3.76 18.35
CA GLY A 23 21.66 -3.72 17.56
C GLY A 23 21.03 -5.09 17.30
N HIS A 24 21.33 -6.08 18.15
CA HIS A 24 20.77 -7.44 18.11
C HIS A 24 19.48 -7.55 18.95
N GLY A 25 18.60 -8.48 18.58
CA GLY A 25 17.31 -8.68 19.24
C GLY A 25 16.26 -7.59 18.92
N THR A 26 15.17 -7.54 19.68
CA THR A 26 14.10 -6.57 19.45
C THR A 26 14.52 -5.16 19.86
N LEU A 27 14.67 -4.28 18.87
CA LEU A 27 14.95 -2.87 19.09
C LEU A 27 13.66 -2.11 19.39
N LYS A 28 13.67 -1.36 20.48
CA LYS A 28 12.55 -0.56 20.96
C LYS A 28 12.96 0.90 20.96
N ARG A 29 12.16 1.77 20.34
CA ARG A 29 12.33 3.23 20.44
C ARG A 29 11.01 3.88 20.78
N ARG A 30 11.06 4.83 21.72
CA ARG A 30 9.91 5.65 22.11
C ARG A 30 9.84 6.89 21.22
N PHE A 31 8.66 7.17 20.70
CA PHE A 31 8.35 8.37 19.96
C PHE A 31 8.06 9.55 20.90
N GLY A 32 8.48 10.75 20.51
CA GLY A 32 8.13 11.98 21.22
C GLY A 32 6.70 12.42 20.92
N ARG A 33 6.29 13.56 21.50
CA ARG A 33 5.02 14.21 21.15
C ARG A 33 4.98 14.62 19.68
N ASP A 34 6.10 15.06 19.13
CA ASP A 34 6.22 15.59 17.77
C ASP A 34 5.93 14.53 16.68
N ALA A 35 6.01 13.25 17.02
CA ALA A 35 5.70 12.14 16.12
C ALA A 35 4.21 11.73 16.16
N GLN A 36 3.39 12.44 16.93
CA GLN A 36 1.98 12.14 17.12
C GLN A 36 1.12 13.24 16.50
N ILE A 37 0.02 12.84 15.85
CA ILE A 37 -0.91 13.79 15.22
C ILE A 37 -1.88 14.30 16.29
N GLU A 38 -1.92 15.61 16.48
CA GLU A 38 -2.85 16.24 17.40
C GLU A 38 -4.29 16.22 16.86
N PHE A 39 -5.27 16.30 17.76
CA PHE A 39 -6.67 16.29 17.37
C PHE A 39 -7.05 17.61 16.65
N GLY A 40 -7.81 17.51 15.55
CA GLY A 40 -8.17 18.66 14.72
C GLY A 40 -7.14 19.06 13.66
N VAL A 41 -6.07 18.28 13.52
CA VAL A 41 -5.05 18.42 12.46
C VAL A 41 -5.38 17.50 11.29
N CYS A 42 -5.06 17.93 10.06
CA CYS A 42 -5.22 17.11 8.87
C CYS A 42 -4.17 16.00 8.80
N CYS A 43 -4.58 14.74 8.63
CA CYS A 43 -3.64 13.61 8.57
C CYS A 43 -2.72 13.62 7.33
N LEU A 44 -3.04 14.40 6.29
CA LEU A 44 -2.22 14.49 5.07
C LEU A 44 -1.21 15.64 5.10
N CYS A 45 -1.64 16.84 5.47
CA CYS A 45 -0.76 18.01 5.47
C CYS A 45 -0.21 18.38 6.85
N LEU A 46 -0.64 17.69 7.91
CA LEU A 46 -0.23 17.91 9.30
C LEU A 46 -0.47 19.35 9.81
N ALA A 47 -1.23 20.15 9.06
CA ALA A 47 -1.62 21.50 9.46
C ALA A 47 -2.95 21.48 10.22
N SER A 48 -3.12 22.44 11.13
CA SER A 48 -4.38 22.68 11.81
C SER A 48 -5.51 22.92 10.79
N THR A 49 -6.68 22.34 11.04
CA THR A 49 -7.86 22.54 10.19
C THR A 49 -8.64 23.82 10.52
N ARG A 50 -8.14 24.64 11.45
CA ARG A 50 -8.72 25.95 11.79
C ARG A 50 -8.82 26.83 10.54
N GLY A 51 -10.01 27.36 10.27
CA GLY A 51 -10.28 28.22 9.11
C GLY A 51 -10.35 27.48 7.77
N ARG A 52 -10.20 26.16 7.74
CA ARG A 52 -10.42 25.32 6.55
C ARG A 52 -11.77 24.63 6.64
N SER A 53 -12.17 23.93 5.58
CA SER A 53 -13.32 23.01 5.62
C SER A 53 -12.83 21.58 5.91
N PRO A 54 -12.79 21.15 7.18
CA PRO A 54 -12.41 19.79 7.53
C PRO A 54 -13.49 18.79 7.12
N LEU A 55 -13.03 17.61 6.68
CA LEU A 55 -13.83 16.45 6.36
C LEU A 55 -13.32 15.25 7.17
N ALA A 56 -14.23 14.40 7.63
CA ALA A 56 -13.90 13.12 8.25
C ALA A 56 -14.09 11.97 7.26
N SER A 57 -13.22 10.98 7.30
CA SER A 57 -13.50 9.67 6.70
C SER A 57 -14.44 8.84 7.58
N PRO A 58 -15.10 7.81 7.03
CA PRO A 58 -15.91 6.88 7.82
C PRO A 58 -15.13 6.17 8.93
N ALA A 59 -13.83 5.97 8.73
CA ALA A 59 -12.92 5.38 9.71
C ALA A 59 -12.53 6.36 10.83
N GLY A 60 -12.91 7.64 10.72
CA GLY A 60 -12.71 8.64 11.77
C GLY A 60 -11.47 9.50 11.63
N PHE A 61 -10.78 9.47 10.49
CA PHE A 61 -9.62 10.33 10.22
C PHE A 61 -10.05 11.69 9.68
N VAL A 62 -9.32 12.74 10.06
CA VAL A 62 -9.65 14.13 9.75
C VAL A 62 -8.73 14.66 8.64
N TYR A 63 -9.32 15.31 7.64
CA TYR A 63 -8.62 15.87 6.49
C TYR A 63 -9.10 17.28 6.15
N CYS A 64 -8.23 18.08 5.55
CA CYS A 64 -8.66 19.26 4.80
C CYS A 64 -9.35 18.81 3.51
N LYS A 65 -10.46 19.47 3.14
CA LYS A 65 -11.18 19.21 1.88
C LYS A 65 -10.27 19.18 0.65
N GLU A 66 -9.35 20.13 0.55
CA GLU A 66 -8.39 20.21 -0.56
C GLU A 66 -7.47 18.98 -0.61
N CYS A 67 -6.87 18.61 0.52
CA CYS A 67 -5.89 17.52 0.58
C CYS A 67 -6.52 16.16 0.26
N ILE A 68 -7.69 15.87 0.82
CA ILE A 68 -8.37 14.59 0.56
C ILE A 68 -8.89 14.52 -0.88
N TYR A 69 -9.37 15.63 -1.44
CA TYR A 69 -9.80 15.67 -2.84
C TYR A 69 -8.61 15.49 -3.79
N ALA A 70 -7.49 16.16 -3.54
CA ALA A 70 -6.27 15.99 -4.32
C ALA A 70 -5.77 14.53 -4.29
N ASN A 71 -5.80 13.89 -3.11
CA ASN A 71 -5.42 12.49 -2.96
C ASN A 71 -6.36 11.55 -3.75
N LEU A 72 -7.68 11.70 -3.60
CA LEU A 72 -8.65 10.89 -4.33
C LEU A 72 -8.55 11.09 -5.86
N LEU A 73 -8.24 12.30 -6.33
CA LEU A 73 -7.98 12.56 -7.74
C LEU A 73 -6.69 11.90 -8.22
N ALA A 74 -5.62 11.96 -7.43
CA ALA A 74 -4.36 11.28 -7.74
C ALA A 74 -4.55 9.77 -7.84
N GLN A 75 -5.24 9.15 -6.87
CA GLN A 75 -5.58 7.73 -6.90
C GLN A 75 -6.36 7.35 -8.17
N LYS A 76 -7.36 8.16 -8.56
CA LYS A 76 -8.13 7.89 -9.79
C LYS A 76 -7.26 7.94 -11.04
N ARG A 77 -6.32 8.89 -11.14
CA ARG A 77 -5.37 8.96 -12.27
C ARG A 77 -4.49 7.72 -12.29
N THR A 78 -3.91 7.33 -11.16
CA THR A 78 -3.11 6.10 -11.06
C THR A 78 -3.91 4.85 -11.42
N ILE A 79 -5.18 4.75 -11.03
CA ILE A 79 -6.07 3.64 -11.41
C ILE A 79 -6.29 3.62 -12.93
N GLN A 80 -6.52 4.78 -13.55
CA GLN A 80 -6.68 4.89 -15.00
C GLN A 80 -5.40 4.49 -15.74
N ASP A 81 -4.24 4.97 -15.29
CA ASP A 81 -2.94 4.63 -15.88
C ASP A 81 -2.65 3.13 -15.77
N ASN A 82 -2.94 2.54 -14.60
CA ASN A 82 -2.78 1.11 -14.37
C ASN A 82 -3.74 0.27 -15.21
N ALA A 83 -4.99 0.71 -15.36
CA ALA A 83 -5.97 0.05 -16.22
C ALA A 83 -5.53 0.07 -17.69
N ALA A 84 -5.10 1.23 -18.19
CA ALA A 84 -4.59 1.37 -19.57
C ALA A 84 -3.30 0.56 -19.79
N ALA A 85 -2.43 0.43 -18.77
CA ALA A 85 -1.25 -0.42 -18.83
C ALA A 85 -1.61 -1.90 -18.86
N TYR A 86 -2.62 -2.30 -18.07
CA TYR A 86 -3.14 -3.66 -18.06
C TYR A 86 -3.76 -4.04 -19.41
N GLU A 87 -4.61 -3.18 -19.98
CA GLU A 87 -5.21 -3.39 -21.32
C GLU A 87 -4.12 -3.59 -22.39
N ARG A 88 -3.10 -2.72 -22.41
CA ARG A 88 -1.94 -2.87 -23.30
C ARG A 88 -1.19 -4.20 -23.11
N SER A 89 -1.06 -4.65 -21.86
CA SER A 89 -0.40 -5.92 -21.57
C SER A 89 -1.23 -7.12 -22.05
N VAL A 90 -2.55 -7.07 -21.90
CA VAL A 90 -3.48 -8.12 -22.36
C VAL A 90 -3.49 -8.18 -23.88
N GLU A 91 -3.53 -7.03 -24.58
CA GLU A 91 -3.44 -6.98 -26.04
C GLU A 91 -2.10 -7.53 -26.55
N ALA A 92 -0.98 -7.15 -25.93
CA ALA A 92 0.34 -7.66 -26.30
C ALA A 92 0.46 -9.17 -26.07
N GLN A 93 -0.10 -9.68 -24.97
CA GLN A 93 -0.19 -11.13 -24.71
C GLN A 93 -1.07 -11.84 -25.74
N GLY A 94 -2.23 -11.26 -26.09
CA GLY A 94 -3.12 -11.79 -27.13
C GLY A 94 -2.44 -11.88 -28.49
N ARG A 95 -1.73 -10.83 -28.92
CA ARG A 95 -0.95 -10.82 -30.17
C ARG A 95 0.14 -11.89 -30.17
N LYS A 96 0.91 -12.00 -29.08
CA LYS A 96 1.93 -13.05 -28.92
C LYS A 96 1.35 -14.45 -29.01
N MET A 97 0.16 -14.68 -28.45
CA MET A 97 -0.52 -15.97 -28.52
C MET A 97 -0.97 -16.28 -29.96
N GLN A 98 -1.59 -15.32 -30.65
CA GLN A 98 -1.97 -15.46 -32.06
C GLN A 98 -0.77 -15.71 -32.98
N ASP A 99 0.32 -14.96 -32.78
CA ASP A 99 1.56 -15.16 -33.54
C ASP A 99 2.15 -16.56 -33.30
N ARG A 100 2.07 -17.08 -32.07
CA ARG A 100 2.49 -18.46 -31.73
C ARG A 100 1.58 -19.51 -32.38
N GLU A 101 0.27 -19.30 -32.39
CA GLU A 101 -0.69 -20.20 -33.06
C GLU A 101 -0.45 -20.24 -34.57
N LEU A 102 -0.32 -19.07 -35.22
CA LEU A 102 0.02 -18.96 -36.64
C LEU A 102 1.37 -19.61 -36.97
N GLN A 103 2.37 -19.48 -36.09
CA GLN A 103 3.65 -20.17 -36.26
C GLN A 103 3.49 -21.69 -36.19
N GLN A 104 2.72 -22.20 -35.23
CA GLN A 104 2.44 -23.64 -35.11
C GLN A 104 1.66 -24.18 -36.32
N GLU A 105 0.67 -23.45 -36.80
CA GLU A 105 -0.06 -23.81 -38.03
C GLU A 105 0.86 -23.82 -39.25
N ARG A 106 1.73 -22.82 -39.40
CA ARG A 106 2.72 -22.78 -40.48
C ARG A 106 3.71 -23.92 -40.39
N GLU A 107 4.17 -24.28 -39.19
CA GLU A 107 5.08 -25.40 -38.97
C GLU A 107 4.43 -26.75 -39.27
N THR A 108 3.17 -26.95 -38.86
CA THR A 108 2.42 -28.19 -39.12
C THR A 108 2.13 -28.35 -40.61
N LEU A 109 1.70 -27.29 -41.29
CA LEU A 109 1.53 -27.28 -42.75
C LEU A 109 2.85 -27.54 -43.48
N ARG A 110 3.95 -26.94 -43.04
CA ARG A 110 5.28 -27.19 -43.61
C ARG A 110 5.71 -28.64 -43.46
N LYS A 111 5.53 -29.23 -42.26
CA LYS A 111 5.79 -30.66 -42.02
C LYS A 111 4.94 -31.57 -42.91
N ALA A 112 3.67 -31.22 -43.12
CA ALA A 112 2.78 -31.97 -44.00
C ALA A 112 3.18 -31.87 -45.49
N LEU A 113 3.57 -30.69 -45.96
CA LEU A 113 4.11 -30.46 -47.30
C LEU A 113 5.42 -31.21 -47.54
N ASP A 114 6.36 -31.16 -46.59
CA ASP A 114 7.63 -31.89 -46.65
C ASP A 114 7.38 -33.41 -46.69
N ALA A 115 6.40 -33.90 -45.93
CA ALA A 115 6.00 -35.31 -45.97
C ALA A 115 5.37 -35.69 -47.32
N ALA A 116 4.52 -34.86 -47.91
CA ALA A 116 3.92 -35.11 -49.23
C ALA A 116 4.95 -35.08 -50.37
N GLN A 117 5.88 -34.12 -50.35
CA GLN A 117 6.98 -34.04 -51.34
C GLN A 117 7.93 -35.23 -51.25
N SER A 118 8.10 -35.82 -50.06
CA SER A 118 8.95 -37.01 -49.89
C SER A 118 8.43 -38.28 -50.61
N VAL A 119 7.18 -38.26 -51.09
CA VAL A 119 6.52 -39.39 -51.77
C VAL A 119 6.59 -39.29 -53.31
N ALA A 120 6.93 -38.12 -53.89
CA ALA A 120 6.62 -37.83 -55.30
C ALA A 120 7.74 -37.99 -56.37
N GLU A 121 9.02 -38.24 -56.05
CA GLU A 121 10.07 -38.33 -57.11
C GLU A 121 10.97 -39.59 -57.04
N PRO A 122 11.07 -40.41 -58.13
CA PRO A 122 11.77 -41.70 -58.07
C PRO A 122 13.25 -41.74 -58.49
N GLN A 123 13.92 -40.66 -58.89
CA GLN A 123 15.29 -40.75 -59.43
C GLN A 123 16.21 -39.69 -58.78
N ASP A 124 17.42 -40.09 -58.31
CA ASP A 124 18.41 -39.35 -57.47
C ASP A 124 18.25 -39.31 -55.93
N ARG A 125 17.64 -40.35 -55.33
CA ARG A 125 17.22 -40.35 -53.91
C ARG A 125 18.29 -40.65 -52.84
N ALA A 126 19.32 -41.45 -53.13
CA ALA A 126 20.17 -42.05 -52.07
C ALA A 126 21.20 -41.09 -51.45
N THR A 127 21.94 -40.35 -52.28
CA THR A 127 22.99 -39.40 -51.85
C THR A 127 22.42 -38.10 -51.30
N LEU A 128 21.28 -37.63 -51.83
CA LEU A 128 20.61 -36.42 -51.34
C LEU A 128 19.87 -36.69 -50.02
N ALA A 129 19.34 -37.90 -49.82
CA ALA A 129 18.68 -38.29 -48.57
C ALA A 129 19.68 -38.46 -47.42
N THR A 130 20.85 -39.06 -47.65
CA THR A 130 21.88 -39.20 -46.59
C THR A 130 22.41 -37.84 -46.15
N ARG A 131 22.66 -36.91 -47.09
CA ARG A 131 23.09 -35.54 -46.78
C ARG A 131 22.03 -34.75 -45.99
N LYS A 132 20.76 -34.83 -46.39
CA LYS A 132 19.64 -34.23 -45.64
C LYS A 132 19.43 -34.87 -44.26
N LEU A 133 19.74 -36.16 -44.10
CA LEU A 133 19.67 -36.85 -42.81
C LEU A 133 20.80 -36.38 -41.89
N GLN A 134 22.01 -36.23 -42.42
CA GLN A 134 23.17 -35.71 -41.69
C GLN A 134 22.92 -34.27 -41.21
N GLU A 135 22.44 -33.39 -42.10
CA GLU A 135 22.08 -32.01 -41.74
C GLU A 135 20.99 -31.93 -40.64
N LYS A 136 20.02 -32.86 -40.64
CA LYS A 136 18.99 -32.94 -39.59
C LYS A 136 19.56 -33.43 -38.25
N VAL A 137 20.47 -34.40 -38.27
CA VAL A 137 21.12 -34.91 -37.05
C VAL A 137 22.02 -33.84 -36.44
N ASP A 138 22.79 -33.13 -37.28
CA ASP A 138 23.66 -32.04 -36.84
C ASP A 138 22.83 -30.90 -36.23
N ALA A 139 21.73 -30.49 -36.88
CA ALA A 139 20.83 -29.47 -36.36
C ALA A 139 20.18 -29.86 -35.02
N ALA A 140 19.73 -31.12 -34.87
CA ALA A 140 19.17 -31.61 -33.61
C ALA A 140 20.20 -31.59 -32.48
N THR A 141 21.46 -31.96 -32.77
CA THR A 141 22.53 -31.90 -31.75
C THR A 141 22.91 -30.49 -31.34
N ASP A 142 22.79 -29.50 -32.23
CA ASP A 142 23.06 -28.09 -31.88
C ASP A 142 21.93 -27.46 -31.06
N ASP A 143 20.67 -27.81 -31.33
CA ASP A 143 19.53 -27.39 -30.50
C ASP A 143 19.62 -27.95 -29.07
N ASP A 144 20.03 -29.21 -28.91
CA ASP A 144 20.24 -29.83 -27.61
C ASP A 144 21.37 -29.14 -26.81
N LYS A 145 22.48 -28.81 -27.47
CA LYS A 145 23.58 -28.02 -26.85
C LYS A 145 23.08 -26.65 -26.40
N ARG A 146 22.26 -25.98 -27.22
CA ARG A 146 21.72 -24.65 -26.91
C ARG A 146 20.71 -24.70 -25.77
N ALA A 147 19.91 -25.76 -25.67
CA ALA A 147 19.00 -26.00 -24.55
C ALA A 147 19.74 -26.31 -23.24
N ALA A 148 20.83 -27.09 -23.31
CA ALA A 148 21.69 -27.34 -22.16
C ALA A 148 22.35 -26.03 -21.67
N MET A 149 22.85 -25.21 -22.60
CA MET A 149 23.46 -23.91 -22.29
C MET A 149 22.45 -22.91 -21.69
N ARG A 150 21.18 -22.93 -22.15
CA ARG A 150 20.09 -22.15 -21.54
C ARG A 150 19.78 -22.54 -20.09
N ARG A 151 19.93 -23.82 -19.73
CA ARG A 151 19.70 -24.29 -18.34
C ARG A 151 20.83 -23.90 -17.40
N THR A 152 22.08 -23.90 -17.86
CA THR A 152 23.26 -23.73 -17.01
C THR A 152 23.80 -22.30 -16.99
N SER A 153 23.60 -21.55 -18.08
CA SER A 153 24.21 -20.23 -18.28
C SER A 153 23.19 -19.09 -18.26
N PHE A 154 22.52 -18.91 -17.12
CA PHE A 154 21.58 -17.81 -16.87
C PHE A 154 22.16 -16.39 -17.11
N TRP A 155 23.48 -16.25 -17.01
CA TRP A 155 24.20 -14.98 -17.12
C TRP A 155 24.50 -14.54 -18.56
N ILE A 156 24.24 -15.39 -19.55
CA ILE A 156 24.35 -15.04 -20.98
C ILE A 156 23.02 -14.41 -21.42
N PRO A 157 22.99 -13.22 -22.04
CA PRO A 157 21.76 -12.50 -22.39
C PRO A 157 20.70 -13.34 -23.11
N ASP A 158 21.11 -14.15 -24.09
CA ASP A 158 20.24 -15.05 -24.87
C ASP A 158 19.67 -16.24 -24.08
N CYS A 159 20.22 -16.51 -22.90
CA CYS A 159 19.85 -17.62 -22.01
C CYS A 159 19.19 -17.13 -20.72
N THR A 160 18.95 -15.82 -20.59
CA THR A 160 18.21 -15.27 -19.45
C THR A 160 16.75 -15.74 -19.52
N PRO A 161 16.21 -16.41 -18.48
CA PRO A 161 14.81 -16.75 -18.42
C PRO A 161 14.01 -15.45 -18.33
N THR A 162 13.34 -15.11 -19.42
CA THR A 162 12.48 -13.94 -19.50
C THR A 162 11.20 -14.27 -18.74
N HIS A 163 11.08 -13.77 -17.51
CA HIS A 163 9.83 -13.85 -16.77
C HIS A 163 8.85 -12.85 -17.39
N GLU A 164 7.85 -13.34 -18.14
CA GLU A 164 6.77 -12.49 -18.63
C GLU A 164 5.95 -12.01 -17.42
N ALA A 165 6.17 -10.75 -17.02
CA ALA A 165 5.42 -10.13 -15.94
C ALA A 165 3.96 -9.98 -16.38
N THR A 166 3.13 -10.96 -16.01
CA THR A 166 1.69 -10.87 -16.22
C THR A 166 1.17 -9.86 -15.22
N LEU A 167 0.80 -8.68 -15.72
CA LEU A 167 0.20 -7.65 -14.87
C LEU A 167 -1.13 -8.19 -14.34
N ALA A 168 -1.28 -8.24 -13.02
CA ALA A 168 -2.56 -8.58 -12.41
C ALA A 168 -3.60 -7.49 -12.74
N LYS A 169 -4.88 -7.88 -12.82
CA LYS A 169 -5.96 -6.93 -13.05
C LYS A 169 -5.94 -5.85 -11.96
N PRO A 170 -5.79 -4.57 -12.31
CA PRO A 170 -5.68 -3.51 -11.32
C PRO A 170 -7.01 -3.29 -10.59
N ASP A 171 -6.93 -2.95 -9.30
CA ASP A 171 -8.10 -2.59 -8.49
C ASP A 171 -8.63 -1.21 -8.91
N ALA A 172 -9.94 -1.12 -9.13
CA ALA A 172 -10.62 0.10 -9.57
C ALA A 172 -11.05 1.02 -8.41
N LYS A 173 -10.79 0.60 -7.16
CA LYS A 173 -11.35 1.25 -5.98
C LYS A 173 -10.39 2.25 -5.36
N THR A 174 -10.90 3.45 -5.08
CA THR A 174 -10.21 4.46 -4.28
C THR A 174 -10.26 4.09 -2.80
N ARG A 175 -9.20 4.43 -2.07
CA ARG A 175 -8.99 4.05 -0.67
C ARG A 175 -8.67 5.26 0.20
N ASP A 176 -8.98 5.16 1.48
CA ASP A 176 -8.52 6.11 2.48
C ASP A 176 -6.99 6.03 2.59
N PRO A 177 -6.26 7.17 2.57
CA PRO A 177 -4.81 7.18 2.72
C PRO A 177 -4.29 6.63 4.06
N MET A 178 -5.10 6.66 5.12
CA MET A 178 -4.69 6.19 6.44
C MET A 178 -5.25 4.81 6.79
N SER A 179 -6.54 4.55 6.52
CA SER A 179 -7.15 3.25 6.83
C SER A 179 -6.98 2.19 5.73
N LEU A 180 -6.66 2.60 4.50
CA LEU A 180 -6.63 1.75 3.30
C LEU A 180 -7.98 1.08 2.96
N GLU A 181 -9.06 1.45 3.66
CA GLU A 181 -10.41 0.99 3.37
C GLU A 181 -10.98 1.71 2.15
N GLU A 182 -11.93 1.06 1.48
CA GLU A 182 -12.56 1.59 0.29
C GLU A 182 -13.39 2.84 0.61
N MET A 183 -13.10 3.95 -0.08
CA MET A 183 -13.77 5.22 0.17
C MET A 183 -14.07 5.95 -1.14
N LYS A 184 -15.25 6.56 -1.20
CA LYS A 184 -15.71 7.45 -2.27
C LYS A 184 -15.99 8.83 -1.69
N LEU A 185 -16.01 9.84 -2.54
CA LEU A 185 -16.23 11.23 -2.13
C LEU A 185 -17.53 11.46 -1.34
N LYS A 186 -18.59 10.67 -1.62
CA LYS A 186 -19.87 10.72 -0.89
C LYS A 186 -19.79 10.23 0.55
N HIS A 187 -18.76 9.46 0.89
CA HIS A 187 -18.57 8.93 2.24
C HIS A 187 -17.83 9.90 3.15
N LEU A 188 -17.29 11.01 2.62
CA LEU A 188 -16.67 12.05 3.43
C LEU A 188 -17.76 12.86 4.15
N LEU A 189 -17.55 13.07 5.45
CA LEU A 189 -18.49 13.79 6.30
C LEU A 189 -17.95 15.19 6.61
N PRO A 190 -18.73 16.26 6.41
CA PRO A 190 -18.31 17.60 6.79
C PRO A 190 -18.23 17.73 8.32
N LEU A 191 -17.14 18.32 8.80
CA LEU A 191 -16.88 18.58 10.20
C LEU A 191 -17.07 20.06 10.52
N LYS A 192 -17.72 20.35 11.64
CA LYS A 192 -17.77 21.67 12.27
C LYS A 192 -17.05 21.60 13.60
N PHE A 193 -15.82 22.09 13.62
CA PHE A 193 -15.06 22.23 14.85
C PHE A 193 -15.36 23.57 15.50
N GLU A 194 -15.61 23.52 16.80
CA GLU A 194 -15.50 24.68 17.65
C GLU A 194 -14.07 24.75 18.18
N TRP A 195 -13.46 25.92 18.07
CA TRP A 195 -12.09 26.16 18.50
C TRP A 195 -12.12 27.05 19.73
N ASP A 196 -11.16 26.84 20.61
CA ASP A 196 -10.97 27.75 21.73
C ASP A 196 -10.59 29.14 21.22
N ALA A 197 -11.31 30.17 21.69
CA ALA A 197 -11.01 31.57 21.41
C ALA A 197 -9.86 31.98 22.33
N GLY A 198 -8.65 31.55 21.98
CA GLY A 198 -7.48 31.65 22.84
C GLY A 198 -7.24 33.05 23.41
N GLY A 199 -7.09 33.12 24.73
CA GLY A 199 -6.61 34.30 25.46
C GLY A 199 -5.08 34.37 25.58
N ASN A 200 -4.30 33.77 24.68
CA ASN A 200 -2.84 33.95 24.66
C ASN A 200 -2.23 33.51 23.32
N ASP A 201 -1.52 34.41 22.66
CA ASP A 201 -0.98 34.32 21.29
C ASP A 201 0.14 33.28 21.07
N LYS A 202 0.39 32.38 22.02
CA LYS A 202 1.45 31.35 21.95
C LYS A 202 0.96 29.91 22.09
N ALA A 203 -0.31 29.69 22.40
CA ALA A 203 -0.87 28.34 22.50
C ALA A 203 -1.60 27.97 21.20
N GLU A 204 -1.27 26.81 20.62
CA GLU A 204 -1.98 26.27 19.48
C GLU A 204 -3.46 26.10 19.83
N ALA A 205 -4.34 26.61 18.97
CA ALA A 205 -5.78 26.56 19.21
C ALA A 205 -6.26 25.11 19.26
N LYS A 206 -6.90 24.74 20.36
CA LYS A 206 -7.43 23.39 20.57
C LYS A 206 -8.89 23.31 20.16
N VAL A 207 -9.29 22.11 19.73
CA VAL A 207 -10.69 21.83 19.43
C VAL A 207 -11.47 21.59 20.70
N LEU A 208 -12.67 22.17 20.78
CA LEU A 208 -13.59 22.03 21.88
C LEU A 208 -14.75 21.09 21.52
N CYS A 209 -15.28 20.41 22.53
CA CYS A 209 -16.53 19.68 22.44
C CYS A 209 -17.72 20.64 22.28
N ALA A 210 -18.61 20.38 21.32
CA ALA A 210 -19.74 21.28 21.04
C ALA A 210 -20.71 21.46 22.23
N VAL A 211 -20.79 20.46 23.12
CA VAL A 211 -21.70 20.46 24.27
C VAL A 211 -21.01 20.98 25.53
N THR A 212 -19.91 20.34 25.93
CA THR A 212 -19.24 20.63 27.21
C THR A 212 -18.22 21.74 27.13
N LYS A 213 -17.85 22.19 25.92
CA LYS A 213 -16.76 23.14 25.67
C LYS A 213 -15.42 22.73 26.29
N LYS A 214 -15.25 21.43 26.61
CA LYS A 214 -13.99 20.85 27.09
C LYS A 214 -13.05 20.62 25.91
N GLU A 215 -11.76 20.81 26.13
CA GLU A 215 -10.73 20.51 25.13
C GLU A 215 -10.71 19.02 24.75
N VAL A 216 -10.66 18.75 23.45
CA VAL A 216 -10.55 17.41 22.90
C VAL A 216 -9.08 17.16 22.58
N SER A 217 -8.36 16.60 23.54
CA SER A 217 -6.95 16.21 23.36
C SER A 217 -6.84 14.69 23.10
N HIS A 218 -6.76 13.89 24.16
CA HIS A 218 -6.65 12.42 24.10
C HIS A 218 -8.00 11.70 24.20
N LEU A 219 -9.05 12.42 24.61
CA LEU A 219 -10.38 11.85 24.78
C LEU A 219 -10.97 11.50 23.42
N ARG A 220 -11.63 10.34 23.34
CA ARG A 220 -12.31 9.91 22.12
C ARG A 220 -13.48 10.84 21.83
N ALA A 221 -13.51 11.34 20.60
CA ALA A 221 -14.58 12.18 20.10
C ALA A 221 -15.37 11.47 19.02
N VAL A 222 -16.59 11.95 18.81
CA VAL A 222 -17.60 11.36 17.95
C VAL A 222 -18.21 12.45 17.11
N LEU A 223 -18.33 12.17 15.81
CA LEU A 223 -19.01 13.01 14.85
C LEU A 223 -20.45 12.54 14.68
N LEU A 224 -21.38 13.49 14.72
CA LEU A 224 -22.77 13.29 14.36
C LEU A 224 -23.04 13.71 12.91
N ARG A 225 -23.20 12.75 12.01
CA ARG A 225 -23.32 12.96 10.55
C ARG A 225 -24.29 14.05 10.10
N PRO A 226 -25.54 14.15 10.61
CA PRO A 226 -26.52 15.12 10.11
C PRO A 226 -26.20 16.56 10.55
N SER A 227 -25.56 16.70 11.71
CA SER A 227 -25.24 18.01 12.29
C SER A 227 -23.83 18.50 11.94
N GLY A 228 -22.91 17.56 11.64
CA GLY A 228 -21.49 17.83 11.48
C GLY A 228 -20.77 18.18 12.78
N GLN A 229 -21.45 18.10 13.93
CA GLN A 229 -20.90 18.49 15.23
C GLN A 229 -20.04 17.39 15.85
N VAL A 230 -19.00 17.81 16.55
CA VAL A 230 -18.07 16.93 17.26
C VAL A 230 -18.31 16.99 18.76
N ILE A 231 -18.49 15.82 19.36
CA ILE A 231 -18.87 15.65 20.76
C ILE A 231 -17.97 14.59 21.39
N LEU A 232 -17.68 14.71 22.69
CA LEU A 232 -16.96 13.68 23.43
C LEU A 232 -17.78 12.39 23.57
N GLU A 233 -17.10 11.25 23.65
CA GLU A 233 -17.77 9.95 23.82
C GLU A 233 -18.56 9.85 25.13
N SER A 234 -18.14 10.55 26.20
CA SER A 234 -18.92 10.63 27.45
C SER A 234 -20.28 11.27 27.22
N CYS A 235 -20.31 12.42 26.55
CA CYS A 235 -21.55 13.14 26.24
C CYS A 235 -22.43 12.37 25.26
N LEU A 236 -21.85 11.55 24.38
CA LEU A 236 -22.62 10.63 23.53
C LEU A 236 -23.43 9.65 24.41
N LYS A 237 -22.79 9.05 25.41
CA LYS A 237 -23.43 8.05 26.29
C LYS A 237 -24.55 8.66 27.13
N ASP A 238 -24.31 9.83 27.70
CA ASP A 238 -25.23 10.44 28.64
C ASP A 238 -26.44 11.12 27.96
N MET A 239 -26.20 11.82 26.83
CA MET A 239 -27.23 12.69 26.23
C MET A 239 -27.79 12.16 24.91
N VAL A 240 -26.95 11.55 24.08
CA VAL A 240 -27.32 11.22 22.69
C VAL A 240 -27.89 9.81 22.56
N LEU A 241 -27.32 8.81 23.23
CA LEU A 241 -27.83 7.43 23.16
C LEU A 241 -29.28 7.28 23.69
N PRO A 242 -29.69 7.95 24.78
CA PRO A 242 -31.06 7.82 25.28
C PRO A 242 -32.11 8.47 24.37
N THR A 243 -31.78 9.64 23.79
CA THR A 243 -32.74 10.44 23.01
C THR A 243 -32.59 10.27 21.50
N MET A 244 -31.50 9.64 21.04
CA MET A 244 -31.09 9.49 19.64
C MET A 244 -31.25 10.79 18.84
N THR A 245 -30.94 11.93 19.48
CA THR A 245 -31.13 13.26 18.93
C THR A 245 -29.89 14.10 19.20
N CYS A 246 -29.52 14.96 18.24
CA CYS A 246 -28.38 15.85 18.40
C CYS A 246 -28.69 16.90 19.49
N PRO A 247 -27.85 17.07 20.52
CA PRO A 247 -28.11 17.98 21.63
C PRO A 247 -27.96 19.46 21.24
N VAL A 248 -27.27 19.76 20.14
CA VAL A 248 -27.04 21.14 19.67
C VAL A 248 -28.07 21.55 18.63
N THR A 249 -28.41 20.67 17.68
CA THR A 249 -29.28 21.02 16.54
C THR A 249 -30.67 20.40 16.60
N GLY A 250 -30.95 19.49 17.54
CA GLY A 250 -32.24 18.80 17.64
C GLY A 250 -32.54 17.80 16.51
N LEU A 251 -31.57 17.52 15.64
CA LEU A 251 -31.76 16.57 14.53
C LEU A 251 -31.79 15.12 15.03
N LYS A 252 -32.75 14.33 14.55
CA LYS A 252 -32.84 12.89 14.85
C LYS A 252 -31.66 12.12 14.23
N LEU A 253 -31.13 11.16 14.97
CA LEU A 253 -29.94 10.38 14.63
C LEU A 253 -30.29 8.90 14.52
N ARG A 254 -29.57 8.19 13.65
CA ARG A 254 -29.52 6.72 13.64
C ARG A 254 -28.17 6.24 14.13
N LYS A 255 -28.09 4.96 14.52
CA LYS A 255 -26.83 4.34 14.97
C LYS A 255 -25.71 4.46 13.93
N LYS A 256 -26.04 4.42 12.62
CA LYS A 256 -25.08 4.58 11.50
C LYS A 256 -24.56 6.01 11.32
N ASP A 257 -25.25 6.99 11.90
CA ASP A 257 -24.92 8.41 11.78
C ASP A 257 -23.90 8.86 12.84
N ILE A 258 -23.54 7.95 13.76
CA ILE A 258 -22.54 8.13 14.80
C ILE A 258 -21.22 7.59 14.27
N VAL A 259 -20.24 8.47 14.06
CA VAL A 259 -18.90 8.10 13.56
C VAL A 259 -17.89 8.39 14.65
N HIS A 260 -17.15 7.37 15.10
CA HIS A 260 -16.07 7.55 16.06
C HIS A 260 -14.87 8.16 15.35
N LEU A 261 -14.38 9.29 15.86
CA LEU A 261 -13.17 9.93 15.36
C LEU A 261 -11.93 9.32 16.02
N GLN A 262 -10.81 9.37 15.31
CA GLN A 262 -9.52 9.00 15.87
C GLN A 262 -9.13 10.02 16.95
N ALA A 263 -8.70 9.51 18.11
CA ALA A 263 -8.23 10.35 19.19
C ALA A 263 -6.91 11.04 18.82
N GLY A 264 -6.66 12.24 19.34
CA GLY A 264 -5.37 12.90 19.21
C GLY A 264 -4.28 12.09 19.87
N GLY A 265 -3.16 11.92 19.16
CA GLY A 265 -1.99 11.24 19.69
C GLY A 265 -1.31 12.09 20.76
N THR A 266 -0.85 11.44 21.83
CA THR A 266 -0.06 12.08 22.88
C THR A 266 1.28 11.35 23.07
N GLY A 267 2.23 11.95 23.79
CA GLY A 267 3.48 11.27 24.14
C GLY A 267 3.34 10.17 25.21
N PHE A 268 2.12 9.90 25.70
CA PHE A 268 1.87 8.96 26.80
C PHE A 268 1.37 7.60 26.29
N SER A 269 2.06 6.53 26.70
CA SER A 269 1.73 5.15 26.32
C SER A 269 0.39 4.65 26.82
N ALA A 270 -0.27 5.36 27.74
CA ALA A 270 -1.60 5.01 28.23
C ALA A 270 -2.69 5.19 27.16
N HIS A 271 -2.49 6.10 26.21
CA HIS A 271 -3.54 6.49 25.25
C HIS A 271 -3.13 6.33 23.79
N SER A 272 -1.83 6.30 23.49
CA SER A 272 -1.30 6.23 22.12
C SER A 272 -0.23 5.14 21.98
N ALA A 273 -0.02 4.69 20.74
CA ALA A 273 1.08 3.80 20.38
C ALA A 273 2.37 4.62 20.26
N VAL A 274 3.14 4.70 21.34
CA VAL A 274 4.35 5.52 21.44
C VAL A 274 5.64 4.71 21.27
N GLU A 275 5.56 3.39 21.09
CA GLU A 275 6.74 2.51 20.98
C GLU A 275 6.81 1.85 19.60
N ALA A 276 7.89 2.10 18.87
CA ALA A 276 8.24 1.31 17.69
C ALA A 276 9.08 0.10 18.10
N LYS A 277 8.72 -1.06 17.54
CA LYS A 277 9.44 -2.33 17.72
C LYS A 277 9.94 -2.80 16.36
N LYS A 278 11.25 -3.02 16.25
CA LYS A 278 11.86 -3.67 15.09
C LYS A 278 12.48 -4.99 15.54
N TYR A 279 11.97 -6.09 15.01
CA TYR A 279 12.56 -7.40 15.22
C TYR A 279 13.85 -7.51 14.40
N ARG A 280 14.91 -7.99 15.05
CA ARG A 280 16.13 -8.46 14.41
C ARG A 280 16.47 -9.84 14.97
N PRO A 281 17.06 -10.72 14.15
CA PRO A 281 17.51 -12.02 14.63
C PRO A 281 18.46 -11.84 15.82
N THR A 282 18.25 -12.64 16.84
CA THR A 282 19.13 -12.72 18.01
C THR A 282 20.37 -13.51 17.64
N MET A 283 21.54 -13.07 18.10
CA MET A 283 22.72 -13.93 18.10
C MET A 283 22.55 -14.95 19.21
N THR A 284 22.10 -16.14 18.86
CA THR A 284 22.34 -17.36 19.65
C THR A 284 23.70 -17.92 19.26
#